data_AF-A0A0G1TBI2-F1
#
_entry.id   AF-A0A0G1TBI2-F1
#
_cell.length_a   1.000
_cell.length_b   1.000
_cell.length_c   1.000
_cell.angle_alpha   90.00
_cell.angle_beta   90.00
_cell.angle_gamma   90.00
#
_symmetry.space_group_name_H-M   'P 1'
#
loop_
_entity.id
_entity.type
_entity.pdbx_description
1 polymer ?
#
loop_
_entity_poly.entity_id
_entity_poly.type
_entity_poly.pdbx_seq_one_letter_code
_entity_poly.pdbx_strand_id
1 'polypeptide(L)'
;MKKETYEIEIGGKMLTAEFNDLADQAHGSVMLRYGNTVILATTVMSNKKREGGDFFPLTVDYEERFYAAGQILGSRFMRREGRPSDAAVLSGRIIDRTIRPLFDGRIRYDVQVVITVLAIDKDEPDILAVNGASLALAVS
;
A
#
# COMPACT_ATOMS: atom_id res chain seq x y z
N MET A 1 12.88 -15.01 6.08
CA MET A 1 13.79 -13.88 6.38
C MET A 1 13.83 -13.59 7.89
N LYS A 2 14.81 -12.83 8.39
CA LYS A 2 14.80 -12.37 9.78
C LYS A 2 13.80 -11.22 9.89
N LYS A 3 12.75 -11.38 10.69
CA LYS A 3 11.76 -10.32 10.94
C LYS A 3 12.45 -9.13 11.59
N GLU A 4 12.32 -7.96 10.99
CA GLU A 4 12.81 -6.70 11.55
C GLU A 4 11.64 -5.79 11.88
N THR A 5 11.65 -5.23 13.08
CA THR A 5 10.59 -4.36 13.58
C THR A 5 11.22 -3.07 14.07
N TYR A 6 10.74 -1.95 13.54
CA TYR A 6 11.14 -0.60 13.93
C TYR A 6 9.93 0.09 14.52
N GLU A 7 10.13 0.80 15.63
CA GLU A 7 9.04 1.44 16.37
C GLU A 7 9.41 2.88 16.72
N ILE A 8 8.43 3.77 16.57
CA ILE A 8 8.54 5.17 16.96
C ILE A 8 7.22 5.64 17.57
N GLU A 9 7.30 6.46 18.61
CA GLU A 9 6.11 7.09 19.20
C GLU A 9 5.78 8.38 18.44
N ILE A 10 4.55 8.48 17.93
CA ILE A 10 4.03 9.65 17.22
C ILE A 10 2.65 9.95 17.80
N GLY A 11 2.43 11.19 18.26
CA GLY A 11 1.10 11.62 18.73
C GLY A 11 0.54 10.79 19.90
N GLY A 12 1.41 10.21 20.75
CA GLY A 12 1.02 9.36 21.88
C GLY A 12 0.61 7.94 21.50
N LYS A 13 0.86 7.51 20.26
CA LYS A 13 0.65 6.15 19.77
C LYS A 13 1.94 5.61 19.16
N MET A 14 2.11 4.29 19.21
CA MET A 14 3.24 3.63 18.57
C MET A 14 2.95 3.42 17.08
N LEU A 15 3.84 3.94 16.23
CA LEU A 15 3.96 3.56 14.84
C LEU A 15 4.99 2.43 14.74
N THR A 16 4.55 1.25 14.34
CA THR A 16 5.38 0.07 14.14
C THR A 16 5.51 -0.20 12.64
N ALA A 17 6.74 -0.30 12.13
CA ALA A 17 7.07 -0.81 10.81
C ALA A 17 7.68 -2.21 10.92
N GLU A 18 7.01 -3.20 10.34
CA GLU A 18 7.44 -4.58 10.34
C GLU A 18 7.79 -5.03 8.92
N PHE A 19 9.03 -5.48 8.75
CA PHE A 19 9.52 -6.12 7.54
C PHE A 19 9.53 -7.64 7.79
N ASN A 20 8.62 -8.35 7.13
CA ASN A 20 8.41 -9.79 7.28
C ASN A 20 8.36 -10.49 5.92
N ASP A 21 8.14 -11.80 5.94
CA ASP A 21 8.13 -12.68 4.77
C ASP A 21 6.73 -12.93 4.20
N LEU A 22 5.74 -12.08 4.52
CA LEU A 22 4.37 -12.24 4.00
C LEU A 22 4.29 -12.06 2.48
N ALA A 23 5.14 -11.20 1.93
CA ALA A 23 5.20 -10.89 0.50
C ALA A 23 6.65 -10.99 -0.01
N ASP A 24 7.34 -12.09 0.32
CA ASP A 24 8.78 -12.30 0.03
C ASP A 24 9.12 -12.35 -1.49
N GLN A 25 8.11 -12.45 -2.36
CA GLN A 25 8.28 -12.34 -3.82
C GLN A 25 8.09 -10.92 -4.36
N ALA A 26 7.57 -10.00 -3.55
CA ALA A 26 7.57 -8.58 -3.89
C ALA A 26 8.99 -8.02 -3.77
N HIS A 27 9.30 -6.97 -4.51
CA HIS A 27 10.63 -6.35 -4.41
C HIS A 27 10.78 -5.64 -3.07
N GLY A 28 9.73 -4.93 -2.63
CA GLY A 28 9.65 -4.37 -1.29
C GLY A 28 8.29 -4.61 -0.66
N SER A 29 8.27 -4.91 0.64
CA SER A 29 7.05 -5.00 1.42
C SER A 29 7.26 -4.51 2.85
N VAL A 30 6.22 -3.90 3.42
CA VAL A 30 6.22 -3.46 4.81
C VAL A 30 4.80 -3.55 5.38
N MET A 31 4.68 -4.07 6.59
CA MET A 31 3.47 -3.97 7.38
C MET A 31 3.61 -2.78 8.32
N LEU A 32 2.74 -1.78 8.17
CA LEU A 32 2.69 -0.63 9.07
C LEU A 32 1.49 -0.75 9.99
N ARG A 33 1.72 -0.46 11.27
CA ARG A 33 0.68 -0.41 12.30
C ARG A 33 0.78 0.91 13.04
N TYR A 34 -0.34 1.60 13.18
CA TYR A 34 -0.47 2.77 14.03
C TYR A 34 -1.66 2.58 14.95
N GLY A 35 -1.39 2.39 16.24
CA GLY A 35 -2.40 1.89 17.18
C GLY A 35 -2.93 0.52 16.73
N ASN A 36 -4.22 0.44 16.39
CA ASN A 36 -4.87 -0.78 15.90
C ASN A 36 -5.12 -0.78 14.38
N THR A 37 -4.86 0.34 13.69
CA THR A 37 -4.95 0.40 12.23
C THR A 37 -3.70 -0.25 11.62
N VAL A 38 -3.89 -1.20 10.71
CA VAL A 38 -2.82 -1.99 10.08
C VAL A 38 -2.99 -1.97 8.57
N ILE A 39 -1.90 -1.73 7.87
CA ILE A 39 -1.81 -1.83 6.42
C ILE A 39 -0.65 -2.72 6.00
N LEU A 40 -0.76 -3.29 4.81
CA LEU A 40 0.33 -3.95 4.10
C LEU A 40 0.59 -3.18 2.81
N ALA A 41 1.82 -2.68 2.65
CA ALA A 41 2.28 -2.05 1.44
C ALA A 41 3.22 -3.00 0.69
N THR A 42 2.97 -3.22 -0.59
CA THR A 42 3.84 -4.03 -1.47
C THR A 42 4.19 -3.25 -2.73
N THR A 43 5.40 -3.47 -3.21
CA THR A 43 5.94 -2.81 -4.39
C THR A 43 6.60 -3.82 -5.31
N VAL A 44 6.31 -3.71 -6.59
CA VAL A 44 6.85 -4.60 -7.62
C VAL A 44 7.22 -3.78 -8.84
N MET A 45 8.40 -4.08 -9.39
CA MET A 45 8.84 -3.57 -10.67
C MET A 45 8.95 -4.74 -11.66
N SER A 46 8.50 -4.54 -12.90
CA SER A 46 8.63 -5.55 -13.94
C SER A 46 10.10 -5.76 -14.31
N ASN A 47 10.49 -7.02 -14.57
CA ASN A 47 11.80 -7.38 -15.11
C ASN A 47 11.96 -7.03 -16.59
N LYS A 48 10.86 -6.71 -17.28
CA LYS A 48 10.83 -6.36 -18.70
C LYS A 48 10.42 -4.91 -18.86
N LYS A 49 11.16 -4.20 -19.71
CA LYS A 49 10.81 -2.85 -20.14
C LYS A 49 9.50 -2.92 -20.94
N ARG A 50 8.58 -2.02 -20.66
CA ARG A 50 7.33 -1.87 -21.40
C ARG A 50 7.63 -1.42 -22.83
N GLU A 51 7.12 -2.16 -23.80
CA GLU A 51 7.22 -1.82 -25.21
C GLU A 51 6.12 -0.82 -25.59
N GLY A 52 6.50 0.31 -26.19
CA GLY A 52 5.57 1.37 -26.57
C GLY A 52 5.08 2.19 -25.38
N GLY A 53 5.47 3.47 -25.34
CA GLY A 53 5.02 4.42 -24.32
C GLY A 53 6.06 5.48 -24.00
N ASP A 54 5.66 6.75 -24.06
CA ASP A 54 6.52 7.90 -23.77
C ASP A 54 6.41 8.36 -22.31
N PHE A 55 5.66 7.65 -21.47
CA PHE A 55 5.39 8.02 -20.08
C PHE A 55 5.92 6.97 -19.08
N PHE A 56 6.05 7.38 -17.82
CA PHE A 56 6.42 6.51 -16.70
C PHE A 56 5.20 5.70 -16.22
N PRO A 57 5.18 4.37 -16.40
CA PRO A 57 4.04 3.53 -16.03
C PRO A 57 4.09 3.15 -14.55
N LEU A 58 3.49 4.00 -13.73
CA LEU A 58 3.24 3.76 -12.30
C LEU A 58 1.74 3.57 -12.09
N THR A 59 1.38 2.48 -11.43
CA THR A 59 0.04 2.19 -10.95
C THR A 59 0.05 2.09 -9.43
N VAL A 60 -0.89 2.78 -8.78
CA VAL A 60 -1.09 2.70 -7.34
C VAL A 60 -2.50 2.22 -7.06
N ASP A 61 -2.60 1.06 -6.42
CA ASP A 61 -3.85 0.45 -6.03
C ASP A 61 -4.02 0.54 -4.51
N TYR A 62 -5.17 1.04 -4.08
CA TYR A 62 -5.54 1.13 -2.67
C TYR A 62 -6.76 0.24 -2.42
N GLU A 63 -6.56 -0.85 -1.67
CA GLU A 63 -7.56 -1.87 -1.42
C GLU A 63 -8.05 -1.81 0.03
N GLU A 64 -9.31 -1.38 0.19
CA GLU A 64 -10.03 -1.47 1.45
C GLU A 64 -10.74 -2.82 1.53
N ARG A 65 -10.50 -3.56 2.61
CA ARG A 65 -11.14 -4.85 2.85
C ARG A 65 -12.20 -4.71 3.92
N PHE A 66 -13.38 -5.28 3.72
CA PHE A 66 -14.47 -5.17 4.71
C PHE A 66 -14.11 -5.85 6.03
N TYR A 67 -13.29 -6.90 5.97
CA TYR A 67 -12.78 -7.55 7.16
C TYR A 67 -11.93 -6.63 8.03
N ALA A 68 -11.34 -5.56 7.47
CA ALA A 68 -10.54 -4.61 8.23
C ALA A 68 -11.38 -3.86 9.29
N ALA A 69 -12.68 -3.67 9.03
CA ALA A 69 -13.65 -3.13 9.98
C ALA A 69 -14.46 -4.22 10.71
N GLY A 70 -14.10 -5.50 10.55
CA GLY A 70 -14.87 -6.63 11.10
C GLY A 70 -16.25 -6.82 10.46
N GLN A 71 -16.45 -6.29 9.25
CA GLN A 71 -17.73 -6.34 8.55
C GLN A 71 -17.72 -7.37 7.42
N ILE A 72 -18.89 -7.96 7.15
CA ILE A 72 -19.11 -8.83 5.99
C ILE A 72 -20.12 -8.12 5.09
N LEU A 73 -19.77 -7.94 3.81
CA LEU A 73 -20.71 -7.49 2.77
C LEU A 73 -21.97 -8.38 2.73
N GLY A 74 -23.18 -7.81 2.88
CA GLY A 74 -24.47 -8.44 2.56
C GLY A 74 -25.16 -7.71 1.39
N SER A 75 -25.99 -8.26 0.47
CA SER A 75 -26.81 -9.48 0.39
C SER A 75 -26.92 -10.04 -1.07
N ARG A 76 -27.53 -11.24 -1.19
CA ARG A 76 -27.98 -12.10 -2.33
C ARG A 76 -27.03 -12.46 -3.47
N PHE A 77 -26.13 -11.61 -3.95
CA PHE A 77 -25.39 -11.93 -5.20
C PHE A 77 -23.87 -11.70 -5.23
N MET A 78 -23.25 -11.02 -4.26
CA MET A 78 -21.77 -11.08 -4.13
C MET A 78 -21.29 -10.61 -2.75
N ARG A 79 -20.65 -11.51 -1.99
CA ARG A 79 -19.98 -11.23 -0.71
C ARG A 79 -18.48 -11.03 -0.94
N ARG A 80 -18.11 -10.18 -1.90
CA ARG A 80 -16.72 -9.92 -2.29
C ARG A 80 -16.54 -8.44 -2.55
N GLU A 81 -15.35 -7.92 -2.24
CA GLU A 81 -14.95 -6.58 -2.65
C GLU A 81 -15.10 -6.44 -4.17
N GLY A 82 -15.80 -5.39 -4.59
CA GLY A 82 -16.04 -5.08 -5.99
C GLY A 82 -15.00 -4.10 -6.52
N ARG A 83 -15.45 -3.14 -7.32
CA ARG A 83 -14.60 -2.03 -7.74
C ARG A 83 -14.21 -1.17 -6.52
N PRO A 84 -13.02 -0.53 -6.55
CA PRO A 84 -12.63 0.43 -5.53
C PRO A 84 -13.69 1.51 -5.33
N SER A 85 -13.90 1.92 -4.08
CA SER A 85 -14.76 3.04 -3.73
C SER A 85 -14.14 4.37 -4.20
N ASP A 86 -14.94 5.43 -4.31
CA ASP A 86 -14.41 6.76 -4.65
C ASP A 86 -13.37 7.22 -3.60
N ALA A 87 -13.58 6.88 -2.32
CA ALA A 87 -12.63 7.15 -1.25
C ALA A 87 -11.30 6.41 -1.48
N ALA A 88 -11.33 5.11 -1.76
CA ALA A 88 -10.14 4.32 -2.07
C ALA A 88 -9.39 4.87 -3.30
N VAL A 89 -10.12 5.31 -4.33
CA VAL A 89 -9.51 5.95 -5.51
C VAL A 89 -8.84 7.27 -5.13
N LEU A 90 -9.44 8.07 -4.26
CA LEU A 90 -8.82 9.30 -3.78
C LEU A 90 -7.56 9.02 -2.96
N SER A 91 -7.58 8.04 -2.05
CA SER A 91 -6.41 7.61 -1.27
C SER A 91 -5.27 7.13 -2.18
N GLY A 92 -5.58 6.28 -3.18
CA GLY A 92 -4.61 5.84 -4.19
C GLY A 92 -4.00 7.01 -4.97
N ARG A 93 -4.80 8.02 -5.32
CA ARG A 93 -4.30 9.24 -6.02
C ARG A 93 -3.44 10.12 -5.13
N ILE A 94 -3.68 10.17 -3.82
CA ILE A 94 -2.82 10.89 -2.89
C ILE A 94 -1.43 10.25 -2.90
N ILE A 95 -1.37 8.93 -2.77
CA ILE A 95 -0.10 8.17 -2.79
C ILE A 95 0.61 8.35 -4.14
N ASP A 96 -0.10 8.19 -5.26
CA ASP A 96 0.49 8.36 -6.59
C ASP A 96 1.13 9.75 -6.76
N ARG A 97 0.43 10.81 -6.35
CA ARG A 97 0.93 12.19 -6.46
C ARG A 97 2.14 12.46 -5.59
N THR A 98 2.27 11.81 -4.43
CA THR A 98 3.42 12.02 -3.53
C THR A 98 4.67 11.31 -4.05
N ILE A 99 4.54 10.10 -4.61
CA ILE A 99 5.70 9.30 -5.04
C ILE A 99 6.10 9.55 -6.51
N ARG A 100 5.15 9.82 -7.41
CA ARG A 100 5.42 9.91 -8.87
C ARG A 100 6.51 10.93 -9.24
N PRO A 101 6.58 12.13 -8.66
CA PRO A 101 7.64 13.10 -8.97
C PRO A 101 9.03 12.66 -8.51
N LEU A 102 9.13 11.68 -7.61
CA LEU A 102 10.41 11.20 -7.07
C LEU A 102 11.10 10.19 -7.98
N PHE A 103 10.37 9.62 -8.95
CA PHE A 103 10.93 8.69 -9.93
C PHE A 103 11.56 9.43 -11.11
N ASP A 104 12.62 8.85 -11.69
CA ASP A 104 13.12 9.30 -12.98
C ASP A 104 12.06 9.05 -14.07
N GLY A 105 11.56 10.11 -14.68
CA GLY A 105 10.55 10.05 -15.74
C GLY A 105 10.99 9.27 -16.99
N ARG A 106 12.25 8.85 -17.09
CA ARG A 106 12.79 7.98 -18.16
C ARG A 106 12.61 6.49 -17.87
N ILE A 107 12.18 6.12 -16.66
CA ILE A 107 11.86 4.73 -16.32
C ILE A 107 10.71 4.25 -17.22
N ARG A 108 10.87 3.05 -17.76
CA ARG A 108 9.89 2.38 -18.65
C ARG A 108 9.58 0.96 -18.19
N TYR A 109 9.82 0.67 -16.92
CA TYR A 109 9.40 -0.57 -16.30
C TYR A 109 8.08 -0.30 -15.60
N ASP A 110 7.13 -1.23 -15.73
CA ASP A 110 5.88 -1.16 -14.99
C ASP A 110 6.19 -1.26 -13.49
N VAL A 111 5.81 -0.22 -12.74
CA VAL A 111 5.91 -0.18 -11.29
C VAL A 111 4.50 -0.23 -10.74
N GLN A 112 4.25 -1.18 -9.85
CA GLN A 112 2.99 -1.31 -9.13
C GLN A 112 3.23 -1.15 -7.64
N VAL A 113 2.44 -0.30 -7.02
CA VAL A 113 2.36 -0.15 -5.56
C VAL A 113 0.96 -0.55 -5.15
N VAL A 114 0.84 -1.56 -4.29
CA VAL A 114 -0.46 -1.99 -3.75
C VAL A 114 -0.46 -1.76 -2.26
N ILE A 115 -1.45 -1.01 -1.78
CA ILE A 115 -1.73 -0.86 -0.36
C ILE A 115 -2.99 -1.65 -0.03
N THR A 116 -2.88 -2.59 0.89
CA THR A 116 -4.03 -3.32 1.42
C THR A 116 -4.26 -2.93 2.86
N VAL A 117 -5.47 -2.45 3.18
CA VAL A 117 -5.85 -2.17 4.56
C VAL A 117 -6.31 -3.46 5.23
N LEU A 118 -5.59 -3.86 6.28
CA LEU A 118 -5.82 -5.12 6.98
C LEU A 118 -6.69 -4.96 8.23
N ALA A 119 -6.57 -3.83 8.92
CA ALA A 119 -7.38 -3.49 10.08
C ALA A 119 -7.58 -1.97 10.16
N ILE A 120 -8.77 -1.53 10.54
CA ILE A 120 -9.11 -0.11 10.76
C ILE A 120 -9.68 0.03 12.17
N ASP A 121 -9.16 1.01 12.91
CA ASP A 121 -9.76 1.49 14.17
C ASP A 121 -10.22 2.95 13.97
N LYS A 122 -9.94 3.86 14.91
CA LYS A 122 -10.32 5.27 14.81
C LYS A 122 -9.42 6.11 13.90
N ASP A 123 -8.21 5.63 13.62
CA ASP A 123 -7.22 6.39 12.86
C ASP A 123 -7.38 6.13 11.36
N GLU A 124 -7.41 7.21 10.58
CA GLU A 124 -7.52 7.13 9.12
C GLU A 124 -6.26 6.48 8.50
N PRO A 125 -6.42 5.46 7.66
CA PRO A 125 -5.31 4.71 7.07
C PRO A 125 -4.53 5.48 6.00
N ASP A 126 -5.04 6.59 5.46
CA ASP A 126 -4.46 7.30 4.32
C ASP A 126 -3.01 7.77 4.54
N ILE A 127 -2.74 8.38 5.70
CA ILE A 127 -1.39 8.86 6.03
C ILE A 127 -0.45 7.67 6.24
N LEU A 128 -0.96 6.61 6.89
CA LEU A 128 -0.21 5.38 7.08
C LEU A 128 0.16 4.75 5.72
N ALA A 129 -0.76 4.80 4.76
CA ALA A 129 -0.59 4.28 3.41
C ALA A 129 0.47 5.01 2.61
N VAL A 130 0.52 6.34 2.70
CA VAL A 130 1.60 7.14 2.11
C VAL A 130 2.95 6.75 2.69
N ASN A 131 3.05 6.64 4.02
CA ASN A 131 4.28 6.22 4.69
C ASN A 131 4.67 4.78 4.32
N GLY A 132 3.68 3.89 4.19
CA GLY A 132 3.88 2.49 3.80
C GLY A 132 4.42 2.35 2.39
N ALA A 133 3.83 3.08 1.43
CA ALA A 133 4.35 3.16 0.07
C ALA A 133 5.79 3.66 0.05
N SER A 134 6.09 4.72 0.81
CA SER A 134 7.45 5.27 0.89
C SER A 134 8.46 4.28 1.45
N LEU A 135 8.12 3.57 2.52
CA LEU A 135 9.02 2.58 3.13
C LEU A 135 9.19 1.35 2.24
N ALA A 136 8.12 0.85 1.64
CA ALA A 136 8.17 -0.29 0.72
C ALA A 136 9.05 0.01 -0.50
N LEU A 137 8.96 1.22 -1.06
CA LEU A 137 9.81 1.66 -2.18
C LEU A 137 11.27 1.89 -1.77
N ALA A 138 11.52 2.26 -0.52
CA ALA A 138 12.89 2.47 -0.04
C ALA A 138 13.66 1.15 0.16
N VAL A 139 12.95 0.05 0.41
CA VAL A 139 13.54 -1.28 0.62
C VAL A 139 13.52 -2.18 -0.62
N SER A 140 12.86 -1.74 -1.71
CA SER A 140 12.71 -2.48 -2.97
C SER A 140 13.97 -2.48 -3.84
#